data_AF-A0A927SZT7-F1
#
_entry.id   AF-A0A927SZT7-F1
#
_cell.length_a   1.000
_cell.length_b   1.000
_cell.length_c   1.000
_cell.angle_alpha   90.00
_cell.angle_beta   90.00
_cell.angle_gamma   90.00
#
_symmetry.space_group_name_H-M   'P 1'
#
loop_
_entity.id
_entity.type
_entity.pdbx_description
1 polymer ?
#
loop_
_entity_poly.entity_id
_entity_poly.type
_entity_poly.pdbx_seq_one_letter_code
_entity_poly.pdbx_strand_id
1 'polypeptide(L)'
;MKKLSLFLFSVTLLFVGLFLCSCSPATTPTVTPTSTPSPTPEATPEPTPDPALKITDFTVIYPAGKIFPSAQLVDAASKITSYIEDETDVTTYAETDKSSEYEYEILIGTTTRAESSSVYNDELKYYDYTITSIGKKLVICGGSDEAVSNAVDHFINNMIKGDLTVDGSGLQLLDMSYEHKTDFPYESFYIDGTYIGNFMLSSNCDASIKDNFISRLLEITGEQISVGSSEHQIIIGESTASEYTQIVKNKRPGDYFVAVSNGKLIIDGGNASDLKTAINYFFNTYFPSSATTGQINEENHLIHYHPYRYDSVTVNGTNISEYTVMVNISKDLDYPMNPIYDSNSTIFVQAFADNVAYWTGVTPKFSPSYQSTKPNSIVFEVGNFPECSKLNDREFVARVENGNIIISTPSYNGLKSAISGFADSVLGSDKVVNLTDGMTFDGKFPHPVDSITLCGKDISEYVIVTNYDHLLTANLLAKQ
;
A
#
# COMPACT_ATOMS: atom_id res chain seq x y z
N MET A 1 -13.48 -7.92 55.96
CA MET A 1 -14.63 -6.98 55.84
C MET A 1 -14.39 -5.80 56.78
N LYS A 2 -13.99 -4.64 56.22
CA LYS A 2 -13.74 -3.31 56.81
C LYS A 2 -12.53 -2.69 56.09
N LYS A 3 -12.73 -2.27 54.84
CA LYS A 3 -11.86 -1.37 54.03
C LYS A 3 -12.45 -1.15 52.62
N LEU A 4 -13.78 -1.01 52.54
CA LEU A 4 -14.52 -0.79 51.30
C LEU A 4 -15.60 0.28 51.53
N SER A 5 -15.20 1.42 52.12
CA SER A 5 -16.12 2.51 52.48
C SER A 5 -15.48 3.91 52.35
N LEU A 6 -14.33 4.03 51.68
CA LEU A 6 -13.60 5.31 51.59
C LEU A 6 -13.22 5.70 50.15
N PHE A 7 -13.88 5.11 49.14
CA PHE A 7 -13.66 5.46 47.73
C PHE A 7 -14.96 5.87 47.00
N LEU A 8 -16.10 5.90 47.71
CA LEU A 8 -17.40 6.26 47.14
C LEU A 8 -17.90 7.67 47.53
N PHE A 9 -17.04 8.50 48.13
CA PHE A 9 -17.40 9.86 48.58
C PHE A 9 -16.59 10.98 47.93
N SER A 10 -15.70 10.67 46.96
CA SER A 10 -14.85 11.66 46.28
C SER A 10 -15.20 11.89 44.80
N VAL A 11 -16.21 11.19 44.25
CA VAL A 11 -16.63 11.32 42.84
C VAL A 11 -18.01 12.01 42.73
N THR A 12 -18.63 12.38 43.85
CA THR A 12 -19.96 13.02 43.91
C THR A 12 -19.92 14.50 44.31
N LEU A 13 -18.76 15.16 44.18
CA LEU A 13 -18.56 16.59 44.47
C LEU A 13 -17.81 17.34 43.35
N LEU A 14 -18.00 16.93 42.09
CA LEU A 14 -17.52 17.66 40.91
C LEU A 14 -18.57 17.73 39.78
N PHE A 15 -19.86 17.64 40.13
CA PHE A 15 -20.97 17.70 39.17
C PHE A 15 -22.18 18.53 39.66
N VAL A 16 -21.96 19.46 40.61
CA VAL A 16 -23.01 20.36 41.13
C VAL A 16 -22.50 21.81 41.18
N GLY A 17 -22.15 22.35 40.02
CA GLY A 17 -21.77 23.75 39.92
C GLY A 17 -21.58 24.17 38.47
N LEU A 18 -22.70 24.41 37.76
CA LEU A 18 -22.85 25.35 36.64
C LEU A 18 -24.29 25.28 36.08
N PHE A 19 -25.28 25.50 36.95
CA PHE A 19 -26.64 25.88 36.53
C PHE A 19 -27.17 26.91 37.51
N LEU A 20 -26.73 28.16 37.36
CA LEU A 20 -27.44 29.33 37.91
C LEU A 20 -27.34 30.50 36.92
N CYS A 21 -28.51 30.80 36.35
CA CYS A 21 -29.04 32.11 35.97
C CYS A 21 -28.06 33.27 35.76
N SER A 22 -28.01 33.77 34.52
CA SER A 22 -27.90 35.21 34.27
C SER A 22 -29.10 35.66 33.44
N CYS A 23 -30.03 36.34 34.11
CA CYS A 23 -31.02 37.21 33.46
C CYS A 23 -30.32 38.55 33.19
N SER A 24 -30.17 38.91 31.91
CA SER A 24 -29.90 40.29 31.51
C SER A 24 -31.21 40.99 31.15
N PRO A 25 -31.37 42.27 31.52
CA PRO A 25 -32.62 43.00 31.38
C PRO A 25 -32.96 43.28 29.91
N ALA A 26 -34.27 43.31 29.64
CA ALA A 26 -34.83 43.70 28.35
C ALA A 26 -34.37 45.11 27.95
N THR A 27 -33.55 45.20 26.91
CA THR A 27 -33.29 46.44 26.19
C THR A 27 -34.22 46.54 24.99
N THR A 28 -34.99 47.62 25.01
CA THR A 28 -35.72 48.33 23.95
C THR A 28 -35.23 48.05 22.52
N PRO A 29 -36.12 47.98 21.51
CA PRO A 29 -35.72 47.83 20.11
C PRO A 29 -34.86 49.02 19.68
N THR A 30 -33.57 48.78 19.50
CA THR A 30 -32.67 49.69 18.80
C THR A 30 -33.05 49.66 17.33
N VAL A 31 -33.55 50.79 16.85
CA VAL A 31 -33.74 51.08 15.42
C VAL A 31 -32.39 50.82 14.73
N THR A 32 -32.33 49.78 13.91
CA THR A 32 -31.22 49.58 12.97
C THR A 32 -31.15 50.84 12.10
N PRO A 33 -30.01 51.57 12.04
CA PRO A 33 -29.84 52.57 11.01
C PRO A 33 -29.90 51.82 9.68
N THR A 34 -30.92 52.11 8.88
CA THR A 34 -30.98 51.73 7.48
C THR A 34 -29.63 52.10 6.86
N SER A 35 -28.81 51.10 6.54
CA SER A 35 -27.63 51.29 5.74
C SER A 35 -28.11 51.88 4.41
N THR A 36 -27.81 53.15 4.20
CA THR A 36 -27.89 53.79 2.88
C THR A 36 -27.26 52.81 1.88
N PRO A 37 -27.93 52.45 0.77
CA PRO A 37 -27.30 51.62 -0.24
C PRO A 37 -26.01 52.33 -0.66
N SER A 38 -24.88 51.66 -0.37
CA SER A 38 -23.62 52.01 -1.02
C SER A 38 -23.89 52.01 -2.51
N PRO A 39 -23.46 53.04 -3.27
CA PRO A 39 -23.61 52.99 -4.72
C PRO A 39 -23.04 51.66 -5.19
N THR A 40 -23.88 50.88 -5.87
CA THR A 40 -23.43 49.77 -6.71
C THR A 40 -22.24 50.31 -7.50
N PRO A 41 -21.02 49.73 -7.39
CA PRO A 41 -19.93 50.14 -8.26
C PRO A 41 -20.47 50.05 -9.68
N GLU A 42 -20.54 51.20 -10.33
CA GLU A 42 -20.88 51.32 -11.73
C GLU A 42 -20.00 50.30 -12.44
N ALA A 43 -20.62 49.32 -13.12
CA ALA A 43 -19.89 48.29 -13.83
C ALA A 43 -18.89 48.99 -14.74
N THR A 44 -17.61 48.89 -14.41
CA THR A 44 -16.54 49.31 -15.30
C THR A 44 -16.87 48.66 -16.65
N PRO A 45 -17.03 49.44 -17.74
CA PRO A 45 -17.38 48.87 -19.02
C PRO A 45 -16.38 47.75 -19.31
N GLU A 46 -16.91 46.55 -19.51
CA GLU A 46 -16.14 45.39 -19.94
C GLU A 46 -15.38 45.84 -21.20
N PRO A 47 -14.04 45.86 -21.19
CA PRO A 47 -13.27 46.40 -22.29
C PRO A 47 -13.66 45.63 -23.53
N THR A 48 -14.33 46.28 -24.47
CA THR A 48 -14.63 45.69 -25.77
C THR A 48 -13.29 45.35 -26.41
N PRO A 49 -13.01 44.08 -26.74
CA PRO A 49 -11.76 43.68 -27.38
C PRO A 49 -11.49 44.58 -28.59
N ASP A 50 -10.26 45.07 -28.73
CA ASP A 50 -9.86 45.75 -29.96
C ASP A 50 -10.06 44.76 -31.12
N PRO A 51 -10.91 45.07 -32.13
CA PRO A 51 -11.13 44.18 -33.27
C PRO A 51 -9.87 43.90 -34.10
N ALA A 52 -8.74 44.55 -33.80
CA ALA A 52 -7.43 44.32 -34.40
C ALA A 52 -6.47 43.44 -33.57
N LEU A 53 -6.90 42.90 -32.41
CA LEU A 53 -6.02 42.10 -31.54
C LEU A 53 -5.58 40.80 -32.24
N LYS A 54 -4.27 40.57 -32.27
CA LYS A 54 -3.64 39.40 -32.89
C LYS A 54 -3.14 38.45 -31.81
N ILE A 55 -3.05 37.16 -32.11
CA ILE A 55 -2.45 36.20 -31.16
C ILE A 55 -1.00 36.57 -30.82
N THR A 56 -0.29 37.22 -31.76
CA THR A 56 1.08 37.69 -31.60
C THR A 56 1.21 38.87 -30.64
N ASP A 57 0.10 39.50 -30.25
CA ASP A 57 0.08 40.57 -29.25
C ASP A 57 0.06 40.02 -27.81
N PHE A 58 -0.15 38.71 -27.65
CA PHE A 58 -0.16 38.05 -26.35
C PHE A 58 1.23 37.53 -25.98
N THR A 59 1.62 37.74 -24.72
CA THR A 59 2.79 37.07 -24.12
C THR A 59 2.37 35.74 -23.51
N VAL A 60 3.09 34.65 -23.81
CA VAL A 60 2.83 33.35 -23.18
C VAL A 60 3.51 33.32 -21.81
N ILE A 61 2.74 33.05 -20.75
CA ILE A 61 3.22 33.01 -19.36
C ILE A 61 2.95 31.63 -18.75
N TYR A 62 3.94 31.05 -18.07
CA TYR A 62 3.80 29.78 -17.35
C TYR A 62 4.44 29.86 -15.94
N PRO A 63 4.09 28.98 -14.98
CA PRO A 63 4.60 29.12 -13.62
C PRO A 63 6.09 28.80 -13.52
N ALA A 64 6.85 29.63 -12.80
CA ALA A 64 8.28 29.42 -12.58
C ALA A 64 8.61 28.19 -11.71
N GLY A 65 7.62 27.61 -11.04
CA GLY A 65 7.79 26.56 -10.03
C GLY A 65 8.54 27.03 -8.78
N LYS A 66 8.67 26.13 -7.78
CA LYS A 66 9.38 26.43 -6.52
C LYS A 66 10.88 26.65 -6.72
N ILE A 67 11.49 25.85 -7.61
CA ILE A 67 12.93 25.93 -7.93
C ILE A 67 13.09 26.11 -9.44
N PHE A 68 12.46 25.24 -10.23
CA PHE A 68 12.37 25.29 -11.68
C PHE A 68 10.95 24.97 -12.13
N PRO A 69 10.53 25.44 -13.32
CA PRO A 69 9.26 25.06 -13.91
C PRO A 69 9.25 23.57 -14.26
N SER A 70 8.06 22.98 -14.32
CA SER A 70 7.89 21.62 -14.84
C SER A 70 8.25 21.56 -16.33
N ALA A 71 8.95 20.50 -16.74
CA ALA A 71 9.31 20.30 -18.15
C ALA A 71 8.07 20.26 -19.04
N GLN A 72 6.98 19.64 -18.59
CA GLN A 72 5.72 19.57 -19.34
C GLN A 72 5.09 20.96 -19.55
N LEU A 73 5.17 21.84 -18.55
CA LEU A 73 4.67 23.21 -18.68
C LEU A 73 5.55 24.07 -19.60
N VAL A 74 6.87 23.87 -19.55
CA VAL A 74 7.81 24.51 -20.49
C VAL A 74 7.54 24.04 -21.92
N ASP A 75 7.34 22.75 -22.12
CA ASP A 75 7.04 22.16 -23.43
C ASP A 75 5.67 22.66 -23.95
N ALA A 76 4.65 22.73 -23.08
CA ALA A 76 3.34 23.27 -23.41
C ALA A 76 3.41 24.74 -23.85
N ALA A 77 4.14 25.57 -23.11
CA ALA A 77 4.34 26.98 -23.47
C ALA A 77 5.12 27.12 -24.79
N SER A 78 6.18 26.32 -24.96
CA SER A 78 7.00 26.31 -26.18
C SER A 78 6.20 25.87 -27.40
N LYS A 79 5.28 24.91 -27.23
CA LYS A 79 4.41 24.42 -28.30
C LYS A 79 3.49 25.49 -28.85
N ILE A 80 2.95 26.37 -27.99
CA ILE A 80 2.15 27.53 -28.43
C ILE A 80 3.03 28.53 -29.18
N THR A 81 4.18 28.90 -28.63
CA THR A 81 5.05 29.90 -29.28
C THR A 81 5.55 29.41 -30.64
N SER A 82 5.94 28.14 -30.75
CA SER A 82 6.34 27.53 -32.03
C SER A 82 5.19 27.48 -33.02
N TYR A 83 3.97 27.14 -32.56
CA TYR A 83 2.80 27.14 -33.44
C TYR A 83 2.49 28.54 -33.99
N ILE A 84 2.57 29.57 -33.14
CA ILE A 84 2.38 30.97 -33.58
C ILE A 84 3.46 31.36 -34.59
N GLU A 85 4.73 31.03 -34.33
CA GLU A 85 5.83 31.35 -35.23
C GLU A 85 5.69 30.65 -36.59
N ASP A 86 5.33 29.36 -36.59
CA ASP A 86 5.15 28.57 -37.82
C ASP A 86 3.99 29.07 -38.70
N GLU A 87 2.92 29.59 -38.10
CA GLU A 87 1.72 30.04 -38.84
C GLU A 87 1.75 31.53 -39.22
N THR A 88 2.53 32.35 -38.49
CA THR A 88 2.53 33.83 -38.66
C THR A 88 3.86 34.43 -39.07
N ASP A 89 4.95 33.65 -39.11
CA ASP A 89 6.33 34.13 -39.26
C ASP A 89 6.76 35.16 -38.18
N VAL A 90 6.00 35.30 -37.09
CA VAL A 90 6.32 36.18 -35.96
C VAL A 90 6.85 35.35 -34.78
N THR A 91 8.12 35.56 -34.44
CA THR A 91 8.72 34.95 -33.25
C THR A 91 8.08 35.52 -31.98
N THR A 92 7.48 34.63 -31.19
CA THR A 92 6.97 34.93 -29.84
C THR A 92 7.78 34.18 -28.79
N TYR A 93 7.77 34.67 -27.56
CA TYR A 93 8.53 34.07 -26.45
C TYR A 93 7.60 33.73 -25.29
N ALA A 94 7.94 32.65 -24.59
CA ALA A 94 7.32 32.29 -23.33
C ALA A 94 8.17 32.77 -22.16
N GLU A 95 7.53 33.39 -21.18
CA GLU A 95 8.16 33.84 -19.94
C GLU A 95 7.55 33.13 -18.73
N THR A 96 8.29 33.14 -17.62
CA THR A 96 7.73 32.66 -16.36
C THR A 96 6.90 33.76 -15.70
N ASP A 97 5.93 33.38 -14.88
CA ASP A 97 5.10 34.28 -14.07
C ASP A 97 5.85 35.17 -13.05
N LYS A 98 7.18 35.04 -12.94
CA LYS A 98 8.08 35.98 -12.26
C LYS A 98 8.35 37.26 -13.06
N SER A 99 8.05 37.30 -14.35
CA SER A 99 8.18 38.52 -15.14
C SER A 99 7.08 39.52 -14.81
N SER A 100 7.28 40.77 -15.23
CA SER A 100 6.25 41.81 -15.12
C SER A 100 4.98 41.40 -15.86
N GLU A 101 3.83 41.70 -15.28
CA GLU A 101 2.53 41.41 -15.88
C GLU A 101 2.31 42.25 -17.14
N TYR A 102 1.85 41.59 -18.20
CA TYR A 102 1.52 42.21 -19.49
C TYR A 102 0.01 42.41 -19.61
N GLU A 103 -0.39 43.32 -20.51
CA GLU A 103 -1.80 43.63 -20.74
C GLU A 103 -2.57 42.45 -21.36
N TYR A 104 -1.95 41.74 -22.30
CA TYR A 104 -2.48 40.56 -22.97
C TYR A 104 -1.56 39.36 -22.72
N GLU A 105 -2.07 38.33 -22.03
CA GLU A 105 -1.30 37.15 -21.65
C GLU A 105 -2.05 35.86 -22.01
N ILE A 106 -1.32 34.84 -22.47
CA ILE A 106 -1.80 33.45 -22.49
C ILE A 106 -1.17 32.74 -21.30
N LEU A 107 -1.96 32.45 -20.28
CA LEU A 107 -1.55 31.83 -19.03
C LEU A 107 -1.64 30.30 -19.13
N ILE A 108 -0.51 29.61 -19.00
CA ILE A 108 -0.40 28.15 -19.08
C ILE A 108 -0.15 27.56 -17.69
N GLY A 109 -1.08 26.75 -17.21
CA GLY A 109 -1.05 26.14 -15.88
C GLY A 109 -1.41 27.12 -14.74
N THR A 110 -1.06 26.74 -13.51
CA THR A 110 -1.38 27.49 -12.29
C THR A 110 -0.31 28.56 -12.01
N THR A 111 -0.46 29.72 -12.64
CA THR A 111 0.44 30.88 -12.47
C THR A 111 0.08 31.69 -11.23
N THR A 112 0.97 32.59 -10.82
CA THR A 112 0.71 33.61 -9.78
C THR A 112 -0.27 34.70 -10.19
N ARG A 113 -0.78 34.71 -11.43
CA ARG A 113 -1.80 35.67 -11.89
C ARG A 113 -3.17 35.32 -11.31
N ALA A 114 -3.94 36.35 -10.95
CA ALA A 114 -5.25 36.17 -10.33
C ALA A 114 -6.24 35.43 -11.23
N GLU A 115 -6.20 35.67 -12.54
CA GLU A 115 -7.08 35.02 -13.53
C GLU A 115 -6.84 33.50 -13.55
N SER A 116 -5.58 33.07 -13.63
CA SER A 116 -5.21 31.65 -13.58
C SER A 116 -5.56 31.01 -12.24
N SER A 117 -5.32 31.71 -11.12
CA SER A 117 -5.69 31.24 -9.79
C SER A 117 -7.21 31.13 -9.58
N SER A 118 -8.02 31.94 -10.26
CA SER A 118 -9.48 31.89 -10.17
C SER A 118 -10.11 30.72 -10.95
N VAL A 119 -9.38 30.23 -11.96
CA VAL A 119 -9.79 29.10 -12.81
C VAL A 119 -9.30 27.78 -12.23
N TYR A 120 -8.09 27.76 -11.68
CA TYR A 120 -7.62 26.61 -10.91
C TYR A 120 -8.45 26.48 -9.63
N ASN A 121 -9.31 25.47 -9.59
CA ASN A 121 -10.11 25.15 -8.42
C ASN A 121 -9.92 23.67 -8.04
N ASP A 122 -10.30 23.33 -6.81
CA ASP A 122 -10.21 21.97 -6.27
C ASP A 122 -11.16 20.98 -6.98
N GLU A 123 -11.92 21.40 -8.01
CA GLU A 123 -12.80 20.54 -8.79
C GLU A 123 -12.14 20.00 -10.08
N LEU A 124 -10.97 20.53 -10.48
CA LEU A 124 -10.19 19.99 -11.60
C LEU A 124 -9.46 18.72 -11.17
N LYS A 125 -9.98 17.57 -11.58
CA LYS A 125 -9.31 16.27 -11.40
C LYS A 125 -8.09 16.16 -12.31
N TYR A 126 -7.26 15.15 -12.09
CA TYR A 126 -5.94 15.03 -12.73
C TYR A 126 -5.92 15.17 -14.26
N TYR A 127 -6.95 14.69 -14.96
CA TYR A 127 -7.06 14.77 -16.43
C TYR A 127 -8.01 15.88 -16.92
N ASP A 128 -8.63 16.62 -16.00
CA ASP A 128 -9.52 17.72 -16.34
C ASP A 128 -8.72 18.97 -16.72
N TYR A 129 -9.26 19.73 -17.67
CA TYR A 129 -8.68 21.01 -18.06
C TYR A 129 -9.72 21.99 -18.58
N THR A 130 -9.34 23.25 -18.60
CA THR A 130 -10.18 24.36 -19.04
C THR A 130 -9.37 25.37 -19.83
N ILE A 131 -10.00 25.94 -20.86
CA ILE A 131 -9.47 26.98 -21.73
C ILE A 131 -10.51 28.10 -21.70
N THR A 132 -10.21 29.21 -21.05
CA THR A 132 -11.17 30.30 -20.88
C THR A 132 -10.51 31.66 -20.93
N SER A 133 -11.17 32.65 -21.52
CA SER A 133 -10.76 34.04 -21.45
C SER A 133 -11.31 34.72 -20.19
N ILE A 134 -10.47 35.49 -19.50
CA ILE A 134 -10.85 36.35 -18.38
C ILE A 134 -10.27 37.74 -18.63
N GLY A 135 -11.14 38.71 -18.91
CA GLY A 135 -10.73 40.06 -19.27
C GLY A 135 -9.85 40.05 -20.53
N LYS A 136 -8.57 40.39 -20.38
CA LYS A 136 -7.59 40.48 -21.47
C LYS A 136 -6.65 39.28 -21.56
N LYS A 137 -6.93 38.21 -20.80
CA LYS A 137 -6.06 37.04 -20.71
C LYS A 137 -6.78 35.79 -21.15
N LEU A 138 -6.07 34.93 -21.84
CA LEU A 138 -6.48 33.56 -22.09
C LEU A 138 -5.86 32.66 -21.02
N VAL A 139 -6.66 31.84 -20.35
CA VAL A 139 -6.22 30.90 -19.32
C VAL A 139 -6.36 29.48 -19.85
N ILE A 140 -5.27 28.73 -19.86
CA ILE A 140 -5.23 27.29 -20.15
C ILE A 140 -4.75 26.60 -18.87
N CYS A 141 -5.66 26.00 -18.12
CA CYS A 141 -5.39 25.40 -16.82
C CYS A 141 -5.88 23.96 -16.76
N GLY A 142 -5.29 23.13 -15.89
CA GLY A 142 -5.69 21.74 -15.72
C GLY A 142 -5.35 21.22 -14.33
N GLY A 143 -5.97 20.09 -13.95
CA GLY A 143 -5.72 19.45 -12.65
C GLY A 143 -4.33 18.81 -12.53
N SER A 144 -3.58 18.74 -13.64
CA SER A 144 -2.17 18.34 -13.66
C SER A 144 -1.43 18.97 -14.84
N ASP A 145 -0.10 18.92 -14.82
CA ASP A 145 0.74 19.33 -15.95
C ASP A 145 0.44 18.53 -17.23
N GLU A 146 0.04 17.26 -17.10
CA GLU A 146 -0.37 16.42 -18.23
C GLU A 146 -1.70 16.91 -18.82
N ALA A 147 -2.66 17.27 -17.97
CA ALA A 147 -3.92 17.88 -18.43
C ALA A 147 -3.69 19.24 -19.09
N VAL A 148 -2.76 20.06 -18.59
CA VAL A 148 -2.36 21.32 -19.24
C VAL A 148 -1.76 21.05 -20.62
N SER A 149 -0.90 20.05 -20.76
CA SER A 149 -0.34 19.67 -22.06
C SER A 149 -1.44 19.23 -23.04
N ASN A 150 -2.41 18.43 -22.59
CA ASN A 150 -3.57 18.04 -23.39
C ASN A 150 -4.47 19.24 -23.75
N ALA A 151 -4.61 20.21 -22.84
CA ALA A 151 -5.35 21.44 -23.08
C ALA A 151 -4.69 22.30 -24.16
N VAL A 152 -3.37 22.46 -24.13
CA VAL A 152 -2.61 23.14 -25.19
C VAL A 152 -2.78 22.44 -26.53
N ASP A 153 -2.74 21.10 -26.54
CA ASP A 153 -2.96 20.33 -27.77
C ASP A 153 -4.37 20.50 -28.30
N HIS A 154 -5.37 20.56 -27.42
CA HIS A 154 -6.75 20.82 -27.80
C HIS A 154 -6.90 22.24 -28.37
N PHE A 155 -6.37 23.24 -27.66
CA PHE A 155 -6.39 24.64 -28.07
C PHE A 155 -5.80 24.80 -29.47
N ILE A 156 -4.58 24.31 -29.69
CA ILE A 156 -3.91 24.37 -30.99
C ILE A 156 -4.75 23.67 -32.05
N ASN A 157 -5.03 22.38 -31.87
CA ASN A 157 -5.57 21.56 -32.96
C ASN A 157 -7.05 21.79 -33.28
N ASN A 158 -7.83 22.31 -32.34
CA ASN A 158 -9.30 22.39 -32.47
C ASN A 158 -9.84 23.80 -32.35
N MET A 159 -9.12 24.74 -31.73
CA MET A 159 -9.63 26.10 -31.50
C MET A 159 -8.96 27.16 -32.37
N ILE A 160 -7.70 26.96 -32.78
CA ILE A 160 -6.96 27.97 -33.57
C ILE A 160 -6.38 27.44 -34.88
N LYS A 161 -6.29 26.12 -35.06
CA LYS A 161 -5.70 25.52 -36.26
C LYS A 161 -6.49 25.84 -37.52
N GLY A 162 -5.82 26.49 -38.47
CA GLY A 162 -6.41 26.91 -39.74
C GLY A 162 -7.17 28.24 -39.69
N ASP A 163 -7.32 28.83 -38.50
CA ASP A 163 -7.97 30.12 -38.28
C ASP A 163 -6.95 31.27 -38.12
N LEU A 164 -5.66 30.96 -37.97
CA LEU A 164 -4.59 31.94 -37.99
C LEU A 164 -4.31 32.40 -39.42
N THR A 165 -4.42 33.70 -39.67
CA THR A 165 -3.83 34.31 -40.86
C THR A 165 -2.34 34.55 -40.67
N VAL A 166 -1.61 34.76 -41.78
CA VAL A 166 -0.17 35.09 -41.76
C VAL A 166 0.14 36.31 -40.87
N ASP A 167 -0.79 37.27 -40.76
CA ASP A 167 -0.59 38.44 -39.92
C ASP A 167 -1.12 38.27 -38.48
N GLY A 168 -1.48 37.04 -38.08
CA GLY A 168 -1.99 36.70 -36.74
C GLY A 168 -3.38 37.23 -36.43
N SER A 169 -4.10 37.76 -37.43
CA SER A 169 -5.44 38.34 -37.27
C SER A 169 -6.53 37.29 -37.54
N GLY A 170 -7.75 37.52 -37.05
CA GLY A 170 -8.91 36.65 -37.32
C GLY A 170 -9.40 35.79 -36.16
N LEU A 171 -8.65 35.73 -35.05
CA LEU A 171 -9.03 34.95 -33.86
C LEU A 171 -9.61 35.82 -32.75
N GLN A 172 -10.84 35.51 -32.32
CA GLN A 172 -11.42 36.11 -31.12
C GLN A 172 -11.00 35.31 -29.89
N LEU A 173 -9.80 35.58 -29.38
CA LEU A 173 -9.24 34.89 -28.20
C LEU A 173 -9.90 35.28 -26.88
N LEU A 174 -10.61 36.42 -26.84
CA LEU A 174 -11.19 36.99 -25.61
C LEU A 174 -12.67 36.66 -25.41
N ASP A 175 -13.19 35.64 -26.10
CA ASP A 175 -14.55 35.08 -25.90
C ASP A 175 -14.52 33.53 -25.95
N MET A 176 -13.43 32.95 -25.46
CA MET A 176 -13.26 31.50 -25.46
C MET A 176 -13.68 30.91 -24.12
N SER A 177 -14.42 29.81 -24.17
CA SER A 177 -14.75 29.00 -23.00
C SER A 177 -14.90 27.54 -23.43
N TYR A 178 -14.03 26.69 -22.91
CA TYR A 178 -14.04 25.25 -23.12
C TYR A 178 -13.60 24.55 -21.85
N GLU A 179 -14.31 23.49 -21.49
CA GLU A 179 -14.00 22.65 -20.34
C GLU A 179 -14.02 21.18 -20.77
N HIS A 180 -12.98 20.46 -20.37
CA HIS A 180 -12.89 19.02 -20.51
C HIS A 180 -12.92 18.38 -19.12
N LYS A 181 -13.92 17.52 -18.92
CA LYS A 181 -14.06 16.68 -17.74
C LYS A 181 -13.87 15.23 -18.12
N THR A 182 -12.95 14.56 -17.42
CA THR A 182 -12.72 13.13 -17.59
C THR A 182 -13.70 12.34 -16.74
N ASP A 183 -14.36 11.35 -17.34
CA ASP A 183 -15.22 10.43 -16.62
C ASP A 183 -14.37 9.41 -15.85
N PHE A 184 -14.37 9.53 -14.52
CA PHE A 184 -13.73 8.56 -13.63
C PHE A 184 -14.76 7.55 -13.11
N PRO A 185 -14.36 6.30 -12.84
CA PRO A 185 -15.26 5.30 -12.24
C PRO A 185 -15.92 5.76 -10.94
N TYR A 186 -15.23 6.59 -10.15
CA TYR A 186 -15.73 7.15 -8.91
C TYR A 186 -15.76 8.68 -8.93
N GLU A 187 -16.94 9.22 -8.62
CA GLU A 187 -17.18 10.65 -8.45
C GLU A 187 -16.52 11.13 -7.15
N SER A 188 -16.76 10.43 -6.05
CA SER A 188 -16.22 10.79 -4.73
C SER A 188 -15.93 9.60 -3.82
N PHE A 189 -14.89 9.77 -3.00
CA PHE A 189 -14.55 8.82 -1.95
C PHE A 189 -14.19 9.56 -0.66
N TYR A 190 -14.70 9.08 0.47
CA TYR A 190 -14.50 9.72 1.78
C TYR A 190 -13.82 8.77 2.78
N ILE A 191 -12.84 9.28 3.50
CA ILE A 191 -12.21 8.61 4.64
C ILE A 191 -12.60 9.40 5.88
N ASP A 192 -13.39 8.79 6.76
CA ASP A 192 -13.91 9.41 7.98
C ASP A 192 -14.64 10.75 7.74
N GLY A 193 -15.38 10.83 6.62
CA GLY A 193 -16.10 12.03 6.20
C GLY A 193 -15.25 13.07 5.46
N THR A 194 -13.93 12.91 5.36
CA THR A 194 -13.05 13.79 4.59
C THR A 194 -12.85 13.26 3.18
N TYR A 195 -12.96 14.13 2.17
CA TYR A 195 -12.73 13.79 0.77
C TYR A 195 -11.30 13.30 0.53
N ILE A 196 -11.13 12.23 -0.26
CA ILE A 196 -9.83 11.57 -0.46
C ILE A 196 -8.77 12.48 -1.11
N GLY A 197 -9.17 13.45 -1.94
CA GLY A 197 -8.26 14.43 -2.54
C GLY A 197 -7.54 15.31 -1.50
N ASN A 198 -8.09 15.42 -0.28
CA ASN A 198 -7.49 16.19 0.82
C ASN A 198 -6.44 15.39 1.63
N PHE A 199 -6.16 14.14 1.24
CA PHE A 199 -5.22 13.29 1.95
C PHE A 199 -3.81 13.36 1.34
N MET A 200 -2.79 13.21 2.19
CA MET A 200 -1.42 12.92 1.75
C MET A 200 -1.05 11.47 2.07
N LEU A 201 -0.17 10.89 1.25
CA LEU A 201 0.35 9.54 1.47
C LEU A 201 1.65 9.59 2.29
N SER A 202 1.70 8.82 3.38
CA SER A 202 2.94 8.42 4.02
C SER A 202 3.13 6.93 3.85
N SER A 203 4.31 6.54 3.37
CA SER A 203 4.57 5.14 3.04
C SER A 203 5.96 4.71 3.51
N ASN A 204 6.04 3.56 4.16
CA ASN A 204 7.28 2.84 4.42
C ASN A 204 7.16 1.43 3.85
N CYS A 205 7.19 1.34 2.53
CA CYS A 205 7.12 0.10 1.77
C CYS A 205 7.90 0.25 0.46
N ASP A 206 8.00 -0.84 -0.30
CA ASP A 206 8.62 -0.83 -1.62
C ASP A 206 7.98 0.22 -2.54
N ALA A 207 8.81 0.95 -3.30
CA ALA A 207 8.35 1.99 -4.23
C ALA A 207 7.29 1.46 -5.20
N SER A 208 7.44 0.23 -5.69
CA SER A 208 6.47 -0.38 -6.61
C SER A 208 5.08 -0.63 -5.99
N ILE A 209 5.01 -0.90 -4.68
CA ILE A 209 3.73 -1.07 -3.97
C ILE A 209 3.05 0.30 -3.81
N LYS A 210 3.82 1.29 -3.37
CA LYS A 210 3.36 2.67 -3.20
C LYS A 210 2.89 3.28 -4.54
N ASP A 211 3.69 3.13 -5.60
CA ASP A 211 3.36 3.66 -6.92
C ASP A 211 2.11 2.95 -7.50
N ASN A 212 1.97 1.63 -7.30
CA ASN A 212 0.76 0.90 -7.70
C ASN A 212 -0.50 1.41 -6.98
N PHE A 213 -0.40 1.72 -5.69
CA PHE A 213 -1.52 2.29 -4.95
C PHE A 213 -1.94 3.66 -5.51
N ILE A 214 -0.96 4.56 -5.71
CA ILE A 214 -1.21 5.91 -6.25
C ILE A 214 -1.84 5.82 -7.64
N SER A 215 -1.27 5.02 -8.55
CA SER A 215 -1.80 4.88 -9.91
C SER A 215 -3.22 4.33 -9.93
N ARG A 216 -3.51 3.28 -9.15
CA ARG A 216 -4.87 2.71 -9.09
C ARG A 216 -5.88 3.70 -8.54
N LEU A 217 -5.51 4.46 -7.51
CA LEU A 217 -6.40 5.45 -6.94
C LEU A 217 -6.69 6.57 -7.94
N LEU A 218 -5.65 7.06 -8.63
CA LEU A 218 -5.76 8.05 -9.70
C LEU A 218 -6.69 7.56 -10.82
N GLU A 219 -6.48 6.34 -11.32
CA GLU A 219 -7.31 5.74 -12.39
C GLU A 219 -8.79 5.63 -11.99
N ILE A 220 -9.08 5.37 -10.71
CA ILE A 220 -10.44 5.14 -10.21
C ILE A 220 -11.14 6.47 -9.87
N THR A 221 -10.43 7.43 -9.30
CA THR A 221 -11.04 8.63 -8.68
C THR A 221 -10.72 9.92 -9.41
N GLY A 222 -9.64 9.95 -10.20
CA GLY A 222 -9.04 11.16 -10.76
C GLY A 222 -8.18 11.95 -9.78
N GLU A 223 -8.02 11.46 -8.54
CA GLU A 223 -7.24 12.14 -7.50
C GLU A 223 -5.79 11.69 -7.50
N GLN A 224 -4.87 12.64 -7.63
CA GLN A 224 -3.45 12.39 -7.45
C GLN A 224 -3.03 12.69 -6.00
N ILE A 225 -2.78 11.65 -5.22
CA ILE A 225 -2.29 11.82 -3.86
C ILE A 225 -0.79 12.09 -3.86
N SER A 226 -0.41 13.22 -3.24
CA SER A 226 0.99 13.57 -3.00
C SER A 226 1.57 12.86 -1.79
N VAL A 227 2.85 12.51 -1.86
CA VAL A 227 3.59 11.92 -0.72
C VAL A 227 4.00 13.01 0.25
N GLY A 228 3.72 12.83 1.54
CA GLY A 228 4.12 13.77 2.59
C GLY A 228 3.42 13.54 3.93
N SER A 229 3.25 14.63 4.68
CA SER A 229 2.62 14.63 6.00
C SER A 229 1.63 15.77 6.11
N SER A 230 0.43 15.45 6.56
CA SER A 230 -0.69 16.37 6.81
C SER A 230 -1.52 15.83 7.98
N GLU A 231 -2.57 16.57 8.36
CA GLU A 231 -3.58 16.10 9.32
C GLU A 231 -4.31 14.85 8.79
N HIS A 232 -4.73 14.88 7.52
CA HIS A 232 -5.40 13.77 6.84
C HIS A 232 -4.40 12.92 6.05
N GLN A 233 -4.11 11.72 6.56
CA GLN A 233 -3.04 10.89 6.03
C GLN A 233 -3.53 9.49 5.66
N ILE A 234 -3.08 9.00 4.51
CA ILE A 234 -3.10 7.58 4.17
C ILE A 234 -1.71 7.02 4.53
N ILE A 235 -1.66 6.00 5.37
CA ILE A 235 -0.45 5.34 5.85
C ILE A 235 -0.38 3.97 5.18
N ILE A 236 0.67 3.71 4.39
CA ILE A 236 0.90 2.42 3.74
C ILE A 236 2.21 1.79 4.20
N GLY A 237 2.12 0.62 4.83
CA GLY A 237 3.25 -0.04 5.47
C GLY A 237 3.57 0.54 6.86
N GLU A 238 4.79 0.29 7.35
CA GLU A 238 5.14 0.61 8.74
C GLU A 238 5.17 2.11 9.04
N SER A 239 4.71 2.50 10.22
CA SER A 239 4.74 3.90 10.66
C SER A 239 4.99 4.04 12.15
N THR A 240 5.49 5.21 12.54
CA THR A 240 5.64 5.61 13.95
C THR A 240 4.48 6.47 14.45
N ALA A 241 3.48 6.74 13.59
CA ALA A 241 2.29 7.49 13.98
C ALA A 241 1.51 6.77 15.11
N SER A 242 0.99 7.54 16.07
CA SER A 242 0.27 6.99 17.23
C SER A 242 -0.93 6.15 16.81
N GLU A 243 -1.71 6.61 15.83
CA GLU A 243 -2.89 5.91 15.30
C GLU A 243 -2.50 4.55 14.70
N TYR A 244 -1.41 4.52 13.93
CA TYR A 244 -0.84 3.28 13.39
C TYR A 244 -0.48 2.31 14.51
N THR A 245 0.30 2.75 15.51
CA THR A 245 0.73 1.86 16.61
C THR A 245 -0.42 1.35 17.48
N GLN A 246 -1.56 2.06 17.49
CA GLN A 246 -2.73 1.64 18.24
C GLN A 246 -3.49 0.51 17.54
N ILE A 247 -3.60 0.58 16.21
CA ILE A 247 -4.26 -0.41 15.36
C ILE A 247 -3.35 -1.62 15.12
N VAL A 248 -2.12 -1.38 14.70
CA VAL A 248 -1.17 -2.39 14.24
C VAL A 248 -0.34 -2.91 15.41
N LYS A 249 -1.02 -3.49 16.41
CA LYS A 249 -0.36 -4.11 17.58
C LYS A 249 -0.08 -5.57 17.33
N ASN A 250 1.12 -6.02 17.72
CA ASN A 250 1.54 -7.42 17.65
C ASN A 250 1.28 -8.05 16.27
N LYS A 251 1.47 -7.26 15.20
CA LYS A 251 1.31 -7.70 13.81
C LYS A 251 2.25 -8.87 13.53
N ARG A 252 1.73 -9.90 12.86
CA ARG A 252 2.44 -11.13 12.49
C ARG A 252 2.22 -11.47 11.00
N PRO A 253 3.09 -12.29 10.37
CA PRO A 253 2.93 -12.72 8.98
C PRO A 253 1.59 -13.44 8.74
N GLY A 254 0.77 -12.93 7.82
CA GLY A 254 -0.60 -13.36 7.57
C GLY A 254 -1.66 -12.36 8.06
N ASP A 255 -1.31 -11.49 9.00
CA ASP A 255 -2.19 -10.38 9.43
C ASP A 255 -2.21 -9.28 8.36
N TYR A 256 -3.35 -8.61 8.20
CA TYR A 256 -3.44 -7.40 7.39
C TYR A 256 -4.51 -6.44 7.88
N PHE A 257 -4.32 -5.16 7.58
CA PHE A 257 -5.06 -4.06 8.16
C PHE A 257 -5.49 -3.10 7.05
N VAL A 258 -6.76 -2.75 7.03
CA VAL A 258 -7.33 -1.66 6.24
C VAL A 258 -8.25 -0.90 7.19
N ALA A 259 -7.65 -0.06 8.03
CA ALA A 259 -8.25 0.52 9.21
C ALA A 259 -8.32 2.04 9.10
N VAL A 260 -9.40 2.64 9.59
CA VAL A 260 -9.46 4.08 9.87
C VAL A 260 -9.28 4.31 11.36
N SER A 261 -8.52 5.35 11.73
CA SER A 261 -8.42 5.84 13.11
C SER A 261 -8.10 7.33 13.12
N ASN A 262 -8.93 8.13 13.81
CA ASN A 262 -8.80 9.59 13.91
C ASN A 262 -8.55 10.28 12.56
N GLY A 263 -9.42 10.04 11.56
CA GLY A 263 -9.28 10.65 10.23
C GLY A 263 -8.07 10.20 9.40
N LYS A 264 -7.37 9.13 9.80
CA LYS A 264 -6.26 8.52 9.03
C LYS A 264 -6.65 7.14 8.54
N LEU A 265 -6.32 6.84 7.28
CA LEU A 265 -6.42 5.49 6.71
C LEU A 265 -5.09 4.76 6.88
N ILE A 266 -5.12 3.56 7.43
CA ILE A 266 -3.97 2.69 7.66
C ILE A 266 -4.15 1.44 6.82
N ILE A 267 -3.23 1.20 5.89
CA ILE A 267 -3.16 -0.02 5.08
C ILE A 267 -1.82 -0.69 5.34
N ASP A 268 -1.86 -1.86 5.98
CA ASP A 268 -0.62 -2.56 6.37
C ASP A 268 -0.79 -4.08 6.31
N GLY A 269 0.33 -4.80 6.31
CA GLY A 269 0.37 -6.26 6.32
C GLY A 269 1.58 -6.80 7.08
N GLY A 270 1.46 -8.04 7.58
CA GLY A 270 2.49 -8.75 8.33
C GLY A 270 3.81 -8.88 7.57
N ASN A 271 3.74 -8.96 6.25
CA ASN A 271 4.85 -8.88 5.32
C ASN A 271 4.41 -8.20 4.00
N ALA A 272 5.31 -8.10 3.02
CA ALA A 272 5.03 -7.46 1.72
C ALA A 272 3.90 -8.14 0.92
N SER A 273 3.69 -9.45 1.06
CA SER A 273 2.59 -10.19 0.42
C SER A 273 1.25 -9.86 1.10
N ASP A 274 1.23 -9.78 2.43
CA ASP A 274 0.04 -9.40 3.18
C ASP A 274 -0.33 -7.93 2.93
N LEU A 275 0.66 -7.04 2.78
CA LEU A 275 0.43 -5.64 2.43
C LEU A 275 -0.26 -5.51 1.07
N LYS A 276 0.18 -6.28 0.07
CA LYS A 276 -0.51 -6.36 -1.24
C LYS A 276 -1.93 -6.89 -1.11
N THR A 277 -2.14 -7.86 -0.22
CA THR A 277 -3.48 -8.38 0.10
C THR A 277 -4.36 -7.29 0.71
N ALA A 278 -3.84 -6.50 1.64
CA ALA A 278 -4.53 -5.36 2.25
C ALA A 278 -4.95 -4.32 1.21
N ILE A 279 -4.03 -3.92 0.32
CA ILE A 279 -4.30 -2.97 -0.77
C ILE A 279 -5.38 -3.52 -1.70
N ASN A 280 -5.30 -4.80 -2.08
CA ASN A 280 -6.32 -5.42 -2.93
C ASN A 280 -7.68 -5.49 -2.23
N TYR A 281 -7.70 -5.82 -0.94
CA TYR A 281 -8.93 -5.78 -0.15
C TYR A 281 -9.54 -4.38 -0.14
N PHE A 282 -8.73 -3.34 0.10
CA PHE A 282 -9.18 -1.95 0.11
C PHE A 282 -9.88 -1.59 -1.20
N PHE A 283 -9.23 -1.79 -2.35
CA PHE A 283 -9.83 -1.47 -3.63
C PHE A 283 -11.07 -2.32 -3.95
N ASN A 284 -11.02 -3.63 -3.72
CA ASN A 284 -12.15 -4.50 -4.05
C ASN A 284 -13.38 -4.27 -3.17
N THR A 285 -13.17 -3.81 -1.94
CA THR A 285 -14.25 -3.63 -0.96
C THR A 285 -14.86 -2.24 -1.03
N TYR A 286 -14.01 -1.20 -1.13
CA TYR A 286 -14.46 0.19 -1.03
C TYR A 286 -14.60 0.88 -2.39
N PHE A 287 -14.14 0.25 -3.47
CA PHE A 287 -14.39 0.67 -4.85
C PHE A 287 -15.07 -0.41 -5.70
N PRO A 288 -16.21 -0.98 -5.28
CA PRO A 288 -16.95 -1.94 -6.10
C PRO A 288 -17.42 -1.31 -7.41
N SER A 289 -17.40 -2.06 -8.51
CA SER A 289 -17.83 -1.57 -9.84
C SER A 289 -19.33 -1.20 -9.93
N SER A 290 -20.12 -1.53 -8.92
CA SER A 290 -21.55 -1.22 -8.83
C SER A 290 -21.85 0.14 -8.20
N ALA A 291 -20.85 0.89 -7.75
CA ALA A 291 -21.03 2.19 -7.12
C ALA A 291 -20.12 3.25 -7.76
N THR A 292 -20.56 4.51 -7.68
CA THR A 292 -19.81 5.70 -8.13
C THR A 292 -19.37 6.59 -6.97
N THR A 293 -19.81 6.27 -5.75
CA THR A 293 -19.36 6.93 -4.51
C THR A 293 -18.99 5.87 -3.47
N GLY A 294 -18.02 6.18 -2.62
CA GLY A 294 -17.52 5.25 -1.61
C GLY A 294 -17.12 5.93 -0.31
N GLN A 295 -17.05 5.16 0.77
CA GLN A 295 -16.53 5.64 2.04
C GLN A 295 -15.92 4.52 2.87
N ILE A 296 -14.94 4.88 3.69
CA ILE A 296 -14.41 4.07 4.79
C ILE A 296 -14.35 4.91 6.07
N ASN A 297 -14.73 4.34 7.20
CA ASN A 297 -14.71 4.96 8.52
C ASN A 297 -14.39 3.89 9.59
N GLU A 298 -14.36 4.27 10.87
CA GLU A 298 -14.05 3.32 11.96
C GLU A 298 -15.08 2.19 12.11
N GLU A 299 -16.31 2.35 11.60
CA GLU A 299 -17.39 1.36 11.73
C GLU A 299 -17.33 0.25 10.67
N ASN A 300 -16.73 0.52 9.52
CA ASN A 300 -16.71 -0.40 8.38
C ASN A 300 -15.30 -0.82 7.92
N HIS A 301 -14.28 -0.49 8.70
CA HIS A 301 -12.90 -0.85 8.41
C HIS A 301 -12.63 -2.36 8.61
N LEU A 302 -11.44 -2.84 8.24
CA LEU A 302 -11.02 -4.23 8.48
C LEU A 302 -9.71 -4.31 9.25
N ILE A 303 -9.73 -5.09 10.33
CA ILE A 303 -8.55 -5.60 11.02
C ILE A 303 -8.59 -7.13 10.94
N HIS A 304 -7.69 -7.71 10.15
CA HIS A 304 -7.60 -9.16 9.98
C HIS A 304 -6.39 -9.70 10.72
N TYR A 305 -6.66 -10.51 11.76
CA TYR A 305 -5.66 -11.34 12.39
C TYR A 305 -5.75 -12.77 11.85
N HIS A 306 -4.65 -13.29 11.35
CA HIS A 306 -4.58 -14.67 10.91
C HIS A 306 -4.78 -15.61 12.11
N PRO A 307 -5.63 -16.64 12.01
CA PRO A 307 -5.84 -17.59 13.09
C PRO A 307 -4.66 -18.56 13.16
N TYR A 308 -3.60 -18.17 13.85
CA TYR A 308 -2.45 -19.03 14.08
C TYR A 308 -2.83 -20.27 14.91
N ARG A 309 -2.14 -21.37 14.63
CA ARG A 309 -2.33 -22.61 15.38
C ARG A 309 -1.99 -22.40 16.86
N TYR A 310 -0.95 -21.63 17.15
CA TYR A 310 -0.45 -21.37 18.50
C TYR A 310 -0.43 -19.86 18.81
N ASP A 311 -0.78 -19.50 20.04
CA ASP A 311 -0.71 -18.13 20.56
C ASP A 311 0.73 -17.76 20.96
N SER A 312 1.46 -18.73 21.53
CA SER A 312 2.87 -18.58 21.87
C SER A 312 3.58 -19.92 21.95
N VAL A 313 4.81 -19.98 21.45
CA VAL A 313 5.73 -21.11 21.63
C VAL A 313 7.00 -20.61 22.31
N THR A 314 7.30 -21.16 23.47
CA THR A 314 8.54 -20.87 24.19
C THR A 314 9.34 -22.13 24.49
N VAL A 315 10.65 -21.96 24.59
CA VAL A 315 11.59 -23.01 24.98
C VAL A 315 12.44 -22.44 26.12
N ASN A 316 12.33 -23.06 27.30
CA ASN A 316 12.88 -22.53 28.55
C ASN A 316 12.51 -21.04 28.78
N GLY A 317 11.27 -20.66 28.44
CA GLY A 317 10.76 -19.30 28.59
C GLY A 317 11.25 -18.29 27.53
N THR A 318 12.10 -18.71 26.58
CA THR A 318 12.52 -17.87 25.45
C THR A 318 11.60 -18.11 24.26
N ASN A 319 11.12 -17.05 23.62
CA ASN A 319 10.23 -17.14 22.44
C ASN A 319 10.96 -17.82 21.27
N ILE A 320 10.26 -18.70 20.55
CA ILE A 320 10.82 -19.40 19.39
C ILE A 320 11.32 -18.44 18.28
N SER A 321 10.82 -17.20 18.21
CA SER A 321 11.32 -16.15 17.31
C SER A 321 12.81 -15.80 17.53
N GLU A 322 13.30 -15.98 18.76
CA GLU A 322 14.70 -15.72 19.09
C GLU A 322 15.61 -16.89 18.69
N TYR A 323 15.03 -18.03 18.32
CA TYR A 323 15.80 -19.21 17.99
C TYR A 323 16.39 -19.10 16.60
N THR A 324 17.58 -19.69 16.42
CA THR A 324 18.19 -19.85 15.09
C THR A 324 18.02 -21.27 14.59
N VAL A 325 17.44 -21.44 13.41
CA VAL A 325 17.33 -22.74 12.75
C VAL A 325 18.62 -23.05 11.98
N MET A 326 19.17 -24.25 12.20
CA MET A 326 20.42 -24.74 11.60
C MET A 326 20.31 -26.22 11.22
N VAL A 327 21.14 -26.67 10.28
CA VAL A 327 21.29 -28.10 9.93
C VAL A 327 22.71 -28.55 10.20
N ASN A 328 22.85 -29.69 10.86
CA ASN A 328 24.08 -30.42 11.07
C ASN A 328 24.00 -31.76 10.34
N ILE A 329 24.75 -31.92 9.26
CA ILE A 329 24.75 -33.14 8.43
C ILE A 329 25.95 -34.01 8.83
N SER A 330 25.72 -35.29 9.13
CA SER A 330 26.80 -36.23 9.46
C SER A 330 27.76 -36.40 8.28
N LYS A 331 29.06 -36.48 8.58
CA LYS A 331 30.12 -36.66 7.57
C LYS A 331 30.08 -38.03 6.89
N ASP A 332 29.43 -39.01 7.53
CA ASP A 332 29.37 -40.40 7.07
C ASP A 332 28.10 -40.70 6.26
N LEU A 333 27.32 -39.67 5.90
CA LEU A 333 26.18 -39.86 5.00
C LEU A 333 26.73 -40.14 3.59
N ASP A 334 26.70 -41.41 3.18
CA ASP A 334 27.27 -41.93 1.91
C ASP A 334 26.43 -41.52 0.68
N TYR A 335 26.03 -40.25 0.63
CA TYR A 335 25.34 -39.63 -0.48
C TYR A 335 26.34 -38.73 -1.21
N PRO A 336 26.48 -38.84 -2.55
CA PRO A 336 27.46 -38.07 -3.34
C PRO A 336 27.18 -36.56 -3.44
N MET A 337 26.36 -36.01 -2.53
CA MET A 337 26.00 -34.59 -2.47
C MET A 337 26.86 -33.91 -1.40
N ASN A 338 27.75 -33.02 -1.86
CA ASN A 338 28.65 -32.24 -1.01
C ASN A 338 27.83 -31.34 -0.05
N PRO A 339 27.84 -31.60 1.28
CA PRO A 339 26.88 -31.04 2.23
C PRO A 339 27.10 -29.55 2.57
N ILE A 340 28.12 -28.90 1.99
CA ILE A 340 28.55 -27.55 2.41
C ILE A 340 27.95 -26.43 1.54
N TYR A 341 27.35 -26.72 0.38
CA TYR A 341 26.82 -25.68 -0.54
C TYR A 341 25.55 -26.07 -1.34
N ASP A 342 24.79 -27.07 -0.89
CA ASP A 342 23.58 -27.49 -1.59
C ASP A 342 22.41 -26.54 -1.27
N SER A 343 21.79 -25.95 -2.31
CA SER A 343 20.54 -25.19 -2.24
C SER A 343 19.43 -25.91 -1.46
N ASN A 344 19.43 -27.24 -1.44
CA ASN A 344 18.42 -28.06 -0.79
C ASN A 344 18.43 -27.94 0.73
N SER A 345 19.60 -27.85 1.39
CA SER A 345 19.64 -27.69 2.86
C SER A 345 19.05 -26.33 3.27
N THR A 346 19.34 -25.28 2.51
CA THR A 346 18.75 -23.95 2.68
C THR A 346 17.24 -23.99 2.46
N ILE A 347 16.75 -24.72 1.44
CA ILE A 347 15.32 -24.89 1.16
C ILE A 347 14.59 -25.55 2.34
N PHE A 348 15.15 -26.62 2.95
CA PHE A 348 14.49 -27.30 4.08
C PHE A 348 14.42 -26.44 5.33
N VAL A 349 15.49 -25.71 5.64
CA VAL A 349 15.49 -24.81 6.79
C VAL A 349 14.52 -23.67 6.58
N GLN A 350 14.51 -23.09 5.39
CA GLN A 350 13.55 -22.04 5.04
C GLN A 350 12.12 -22.58 5.17
N ALA A 351 11.84 -23.76 4.62
CA ALA A 351 10.53 -24.39 4.74
C ALA A 351 10.12 -24.64 6.21
N PHE A 352 11.06 -24.98 7.09
CA PHE A 352 10.77 -25.10 8.51
C PHE A 352 10.48 -23.73 9.15
N ALA A 353 11.30 -22.72 8.87
CA ALA A 353 11.07 -21.37 9.38
C ALA A 353 9.71 -20.81 8.90
N ASP A 354 9.35 -21.08 7.64
CA ASP A 354 8.05 -20.72 7.05
C ASP A 354 6.90 -21.46 7.74
N ASN A 355 7.05 -22.76 8.03
CA ASN A 355 6.06 -23.52 8.80
C ASN A 355 5.89 -22.98 10.23
N VAL A 356 6.99 -22.67 10.93
CA VAL A 356 6.93 -22.06 12.26
C VAL A 356 6.21 -20.71 12.18
N ALA A 357 6.54 -19.88 11.20
CA ALA A 357 5.86 -18.60 10.96
C ALA A 357 4.37 -18.81 10.70
N TYR A 358 3.98 -19.80 9.88
CA TYR A 358 2.59 -20.13 9.63
C TYR A 358 1.85 -20.61 10.89
N TRP A 359 2.50 -21.39 11.76
CA TRP A 359 1.84 -21.92 12.96
C TRP A 359 1.75 -20.93 14.10
N THR A 360 2.69 -20.00 14.21
CA THR A 360 2.89 -19.15 15.41
C THR A 360 2.80 -17.65 15.13
N GLY A 361 2.95 -17.26 13.86
CA GLY A 361 3.08 -15.88 13.42
C GLY A 361 4.43 -15.27 13.78
N VAL A 362 5.44 -16.06 14.12
CA VAL A 362 6.81 -15.56 14.31
C VAL A 362 7.81 -16.33 13.45
N THR A 363 8.73 -15.60 12.82
CA THR A 363 9.77 -16.19 11.98
C THR A 363 11.06 -16.36 12.78
N PRO A 364 11.53 -17.60 13.04
CA PRO A 364 12.82 -17.81 13.68
C PRO A 364 13.96 -17.35 12.77
N LYS A 365 15.12 -17.06 13.36
CA LYS A 365 16.31 -16.60 12.63
C LYS A 365 16.91 -17.76 11.82
N PHE A 366 17.45 -17.46 10.65
CA PHE A 366 18.15 -18.45 9.82
C PHE A 366 19.67 -18.33 9.95
N SER A 367 20.38 -19.45 10.01
CA SER A 367 21.82 -19.48 9.77
C SER A 367 22.21 -20.68 8.90
N PRO A 368 22.90 -20.46 7.77
CA PRO A 368 23.31 -21.53 6.86
C PRO A 368 24.49 -22.35 7.41
N SER A 369 25.18 -21.88 8.45
CA SER A 369 26.32 -22.57 9.05
C SER A 369 25.99 -23.12 10.43
N TYR A 370 26.25 -24.40 10.63
CA TYR A 370 26.13 -25.02 11.95
C TYR A 370 27.17 -24.44 12.91
N GLN A 371 26.70 -23.99 14.07
CA GLN A 371 27.53 -23.52 15.17
C GLN A 371 27.16 -24.29 16.43
N SER A 372 27.98 -25.28 16.80
CA SER A 372 27.68 -26.24 17.88
C SER A 372 27.48 -25.63 19.27
N THR A 373 27.83 -24.36 19.46
CA THR A 373 27.76 -23.66 20.75
C THR A 373 26.75 -22.51 20.77
N LYS A 374 25.97 -22.32 19.71
CA LYS A 374 25.02 -21.22 19.65
C LYS A 374 23.80 -21.54 20.53
N PRO A 375 23.54 -20.77 21.61
CA PRO A 375 22.35 -20.97 22.42
C PRO A 375 21.08 -20.58 21.64
N ASN A 376 19.93 -21.07 22.09
CA ASN A 376 18.62 -20.84 21.47
C ASN A 376 18.63 -21.28 20.00
N SER A 377 18.96 -22.54 19.77
CA SER A 377 19.07 -23.11 18.43
C SER A 377 18.06 -24.21 18.21
N ILE A 378 17.52 -24.28 16.99
CA ILE A 378 16.79 -25.44 16.47
C ILE A 378 17.75 -26.14 15.51
N VAL A 379 18.31 -27.27 15.92
CA VAL A 379 19.34 -27.99 15.18
C VAL A 379 18.74 -29.24 14.57
N PHE A 380 18.74 -29.31 13.24
CA PHE A 380 18.42 -30.54 12.51
C PHE A 380 19.67 -31.39 12.32
N GLU A 381 19.74 -32.53 12.99
CA GLU A 381 20.82 -33.50 12.86
C GLU A 381 20.43 -34.58 11.84
N VAL A 382 21.10 -34.61 10.68
CA VAL A 382 20.77 -35.55 9.58
C VAL A 382 21.91 -36.56 9.38
N GLY A 383 21.63 -37.83 9.64
CA GLY A 383 22.53 -38.95 9.37
C GLY A 383 22.84 -39.82 10.58
N ASN A 384 24.07 -40.34 10.63
CA ASN A 384 24.52 -41.31 11.64
C ASN A 384 24.84 -40.66 13.00
N PHE A 385 23.84 -40.01 13.59
CA PHE A 385 23.90 -39.56 14.99
C PHE A 385 23.49 -40.71 15.92
N PRO A 386 24.02 -40.79 17.16
CA PRO A 386 23.69 -41.88 18.10
C PRO A 386 22.19 -42.13 18.28
N GLU A 387 21.40 -41.07 18.29
CA GLU A 387 19.95 -41.04 18.45
C GLU A 387 19.23 -41.64 17.23
N CYS A 388 19.84 -41.56 16.04
CA CYS A 388 19.29 -42.07 14.80
C CYS A 388 19.43 -43.60 14.67
N SER A 389 20.23 -44.27 15.51
CA SER A 389 20.52 -45.70 15.39
C SER A 389 19.31 -46.64 15.47
N LYS A 390 18.17 -46.14 15.95
CA LYS A 390 16.91 -46.88 16.09
C LYS A 390 15.79 -46.35 15.18
N LEU A 391 16.07 -45.31 14.38
CA LEU A 391 15.10 -44.64 13.53
C LEU A 391 15.16 -45.22 12.11
N ASN A 392 14.01 -45.30 11.44
CA ASN A 392 13.96 -45.53 10.00
C ASN A 392 14.05 -44.22 9.21
N ASP A 393 14.14 -44.31 7.88
CA ASP A 393 14.33 -43.17 6.97
C ASP A 393 13.25 -42.08 7.00
N ARG A 394 12.11 -42.26 7.70
CA ARG A 394 11.03 -41.28 7.84
C ARG A 394 10.67 -40.96 9.29
N GLU A 395 11.42 -41.50 10.23
CA GLU A 395 11.27 -41.22 11.64
C GLU A 395 12.24 -40.12 12.08
N PHE A 396 11.85 -39.41 13.13
CA PHE A 396 12.70 -38.44 13.79
C PHE A 396 12.49 -38.49 15.30
N VAL A 397 13.51 -38.07 16.03
CA VAL A 397 13.39 -37.77 17.46
C VAL A 397 13.72 -36.30 17.67
N ALA A 398 12.89 -35.60 18.42
CA ALA A 398 13.15 -34.25 18.86
C ALA A 398 13.39 -34.24 20.36
N ARG A 399 14.39 -33.49 20.83
CA ARG A 399 14.67 -33.31 22.25
C ARG A 399 14.97 -31.86 22.57
N VAL A 400 14.74 -31.48 23.81
CA VAL A 400 15.12 -30.17 24.34
C VAL A 400 16.31 -30.36 25.26
N GLU A 401 17.44 -29.77 24.89
CA GLU A 401 18.70 -29.94 25.60
C GLU A 401 19.49 -28.62 25.65
N ASN A 402 19.82 -28.18 26.86
CA ASN A 402 20.56 -26.95 27.13
C ASN A 402 19.92 -25.71 26.47
N GLY A 403 18.58 -25.65 26.46
CA GLY A 403 17.82 -24.59 25.79
C GLY A 403 17.86 -24.64 24.27
N ASN A 404 18.23 -25.77 23.67
CA ASN A 404 18.16 -26.00 22.24
C ASN A 404 17.12 -27.07 21.93
N ILE A 405 16.48 -26.96 20.77
CA ILE A 405 15.68 -28.05 20.21
C ILE A 405 16.59 -28.81 19.23
N ILE A 406 16.83 -30.09 19.48
CA ILE A 406 17.63 -30.94 18.60
C ILE A 406 16.70 -31.96 17.95
N ILE A 407 16.65 -31.97 16.63
CA ILE A 407 15.78 -32.82 15.82
C ILE A 407 16.67 -33.74 14.99
N SER A 408 16.76 -35.01 15.37
CA SER A 408 17.66 -35.99 14.76
C SER A 408 16.89 -36.97 13.87
N THR A 409 17.42 -37.22 12.66
CA THR A 409 16.85 -38.11 11.64
C THR A 409 17.98 -38.83 10.88
N PRO A 410 17.82 -40.11 10.47
CA PRO A 410 18.86 -40.81 9.71
C PRO A 410 18.94 -40.35 8.24
N SER A 411 17.91 -39.67 7.72
CA SER A 411 17.83 -39.32 6.29
C SER A 411 17.16 -37.97 6.00
N TYR A 412 17.30 -37.47 4.77
CA TYR A 412 16.57 -36.30 4.26
C TYR A 412 15.06 -36.51 4.18
N ASN A 413 14.58 -37.74 3.98
CA ASN A 413 13.14 -38.02 4.00
C ASN A 413 12.59 -37.90 5.42
N GLY A 414 13.38 -38.28 6.42
CA GLY A 414 13.05 -38.09 7.82
C GLY A 414 13.13 -36.61 8.21
N LEU A 415 14.00 -35.82 7.58
CA LEU A 415 13.99 -34.36 7.73
C LEU A 415 12.67 -33.74 7.23
N LYS A 416 12.20 -34.13 6.04
CA LYS A 416 10.89 -33.70 5.52
C LYS A 416 9.75 -34.09 6.48
N SER A 417 9.83 -35.31 7.00
CA SER A 417 8.87 -35.85 7.96
C SER A 417 8.90 -35.08 9.27
N ALA A 418 10.09 -34.71 9.75
CA ALA A 418 10.30 -33.89 10.93
C ALA A 418 9.74 -32.49 10.75
N ILE A 419 10.03 -31.83 9.63
CA ILE A 419 9.52 -30.49 9.32
C ILE A 419 7.98 -30.49 9.27
N SER A 420 7.37 -31.52 8.69
CA SER A 420 5.91 -31.60 8.57
C SER A 420 5.26 -32.03 9.89
N GLY A 421 5.88 -32.96 10.61
CA GLY A 421 5.35 -33.55 11.85
C GLY A 421 5.71 -32.80 13.12
N PHE A 422 6.57 -31.78 13.06
CA PHE A 422 7.03 -31.04 14.25
C PHE A 422 5.86 -30.40 15.00
N ALA A 423 4.94 -29.74 14.30
CA ALA A 423 3.77 -29.15 14.95
C ALA A 423 2.93 -30.21 15.68
N ASP A 424 2.70 -31.35 15.05
CA ASP A 424 1.82 -32.38 15.63
C ASP A 424 2.50 -33.17 16.74
N SER A 425 3.79 -33.48 16.58
CA SER A 425 4.53 -34.37 17.47
C SER A 425 5.24 -33.65 18.61
N VAL A 426 5.63 -32.38 18.42
CA VAL A 426 6.44 -31.61 19.37
C VAL A 426 5.64 -30.47 20.00
N LEU A 427 4.87 -29.73 19.20
CA LEU A 427 4.10 -28.59 19.71
C LEU A 427 2.71 -29.00 20.24
N GLY A 428 2.13 -30.09 19.72
CA GLY A 428 0.87 -30.66 20.20
C GLY A 428 -0.37 -29.88 19.76
N SER A 429 -1.43 -29.90 20.58
CA SER A 429 -2.71 -29.23 20.29
C SER A 429 -2.96 -27.98 21.14
N ASP A 430 -2.13 -27.74 22.17
CA ASP A 430 -2.32 -26.63 23.10
C ASP A 430 -1.97 -25.30 22.43
N LYS A 431 -2.76 -24.26 22.72
CA LYS A 431 -2.54 -22.91 22.17
C LYS A 431 -1.25 -22.26 22.69
N VAL A 432 -0.82 -22.61 23.90
CA VAL A 432 0.40 -22.12 24.52
C VAL A 432 1.33 -23.30 24.76
N VAL A 433 2.48 -23.30 24.10
CA VAL A 433 3.46 -24.40 24.17
C VAL A 433 4.69 -23.93 24.92
N ASN A 434 5.08 -24.67 25.95
CA ASN A 434 6.28 -24.42 26.74
C ASN A 434 7.15 -25.67 26.76
N LEU A 435 8.21 -25.65 25.97
CA LEU A 435 9.19 -26.72 25.90
C LEU A 435 10.28 -26.50 26.98
N THR A 436 10.67 -27.55 27.68
CA THR A 436 11.70 -27.46 28.73
C THR A 436 12.76 -28.54 28.55
N ASP A 437 13.97 -28.27 29.05
CA ASP A 437 15.06 -29.26 29.00
C ASP A 437 14.66 -30.62 29.55
N GLY A 438 15.12 -31.68 28.88
CA GLY A 438 14.80 -33.07 29.19
C GLY A 438 13.53 -33.59 28.51
N MET A 439 12.73 -32.75 27.86
CA MET A 439 11.63 -33.21 27.02
C MET A 439 12.17 -33.94 25.78
N THR A 440 11.53 -35.06 25.43
CA THR A 440 11.82 -35.86 24.23
C THR A 440 10.51 -36.24 23.55
N PHE A 441 10.51 -36.19 22.22
CA PHE A 441 9.36 -36.42 21.37
C PHE A 441 9.78 -37.35 20.23
N ASP A 442 9.04 -38.45 20.07
CA ASP A 442 9.23 -39.36 18.96
C ASP A 442 8.20 -39.04 17.87
N GLY A 443 8.69 -38.77 16.67
CA GLY A 443 7.86 -38.47 15.51
C GLY A 443 7.90 -39.61 14.50
N LYS A 444 6.74 -40.16 14.19
CA LYS A 444 6.55 -41.10 13.09
C LYS A 444 5.63 -40.47 12.07
N PHE A 445 6.07 -40.32 10.83
CA PHE A 445 5.14 -40.00 9.77
C PHE A 445 4.32 -41.26 9.48
N PRO A 446 3.00 -41.28 9.74
CA PRO A 446 2.19 -42.45 9.46
C PRO A 446 2.27 -42.75 7.97
N HIS A 447 2.42 -44.03 7.62
CA HIS A 447 2.14 -44.44 6.26
C HIS A 447 0.67 -44.07 5.99
N PRO A 448 0.34 -43.24 4.99
CA PRO A 448 -1.06 -43.11 4.59
C PRO A 448 -1.59 -44.46 4.09
N VAL A 449 -0.70 -45.42 3.78
CA VAL A 449 -1.06 -46.78 3.39
C VAL A 449 0.01 -47.79 3.84
N ASP A 450 -0.35 -48.70 4.76
CA ASP A 450 0.52 -49.83 5.18
C ASP A 450 0.61 -50.92 4.08
N SER A 451 -0.39 -50.99 3.21
CA SER A 451 -0.39 -51.83 2.00
C SER A 451 -1.31 -51.22 0.95
N ILE A 452 -0.78 -50.91 -0.23
CA ILE A 452 -1.62 -50.65 -1.40
C ILE A 452 -1.80 -52.00 -2.07
N THR A 453 -3.05 -52.44 -2.23
CA THR A 453 -3.34 -53.61 -3.06
C THR A 453 -3.75 -53.15 -4.46
N LEU A 454 -3.06 -53.65 -5.47
CA LEU A 454 -3.46 -53.51 -6.87
C LEU A 454 -3.98 -54.86 -7.32
N CYS A 455 -5.22 -54.93 -7.81
CA CYS A 455 -5.88 -56.18 -8.22
C CYS A 455 -5.83 -57.31 -7.16
N GLY A 456 -5.96 -56.97 -5.88
CA GLY A 456 -5.99 -57.95 -4.77
C GLY A 456 -4.62 -58.53 -4.40
N LYS A 457 -3.52 -57.96 -4.93
CA LYS A 457 -2.14 -58.30 -4.61
C LYS A 457 -1.42 -57.11 -4.03
N ASP A 458 -0.50 -57.34 -3.09
CA ASP A 458 0.29 -56.25 -2.51
C ASP A 458 1.12 -55.58 -3.61
N ILE A 459 1.22 -54.24 -3.60
CA ILE A 459 1.94 -53.50 -4.64
C ILE A 459 3.43 -53.88 -4.70
N SER A 460 4.01 -54.42 -3.63
CA SER A 460 5.35 -55.00 -3.63
C SER A 460 5.50 -56.25 -4.52
N GLU A 461 4.39 -56.90 -4.89
CA GLU A 461 4.35 -57.99 -5.88
C GLU A 461 4.42 -57.49 -7.34
N TYR A 462 4.46 -56.17 -7.57
CA TYR A 462 4.53 -55.56 -8.89
C TYR A 462 5.89 -54.91 -9.16
N VAL A 463 6.37 -55.03 -10.40
CA VAL A 463 7.43 -54.17 -10.93
C VAL A 463 6.79 -52.97 -11.61
N ILE A 464 7.08 -51.79 -11.10
CA ILE A 464 6.71 -50.54 -11.75
C ILE A 464 7.80 -50.22 -12.77
N VAL A 465 7.46 -50.26 -14.07
CA VAL A 465 8.38 -49.90 -15.14
C VAL A 465 8.01 -48.49 -15.60
N THR A 466 8.96 -47.56 -15.46
CA THR A 466 8.85 -46.22 -16.04
C THR A 466 9.52 -46.21 -17.41
N ASN A 467 8.77 -45.91 -18.47
CA ASN A 467 9.36 -45.56 -19.76
C ASN A 467 9.55 -44.03 -19.85
N TYR A 468 10.47 -43.58 -20.71
CA TYR A 468 10.84 -42.17 -20.92
C TYR A 468 9.66 -41.23 -21.25
N ASP A 469 8.51 -41.77 -21.67
CA ASP A 469 7.30 -41.02 -22.02
C ASP A 469 6.32 -40.79 -20.84
N HIS A 470 6.75 -40.96 -19.58
CA HIS A 470 5.94 -40.75 -18.37
C HIS A 470 4.67 -41.63 -18.23
N LEU A 471 4.48 -42.65 -19.07
CA LEU A 471 3.43 -43.66 -18.89
C LEU A 471 3.89 -44.73 -17.89
N LEU A 472 3.23 -44.77 -16.72
CA LEU A 472 3.45 -45.77 -15.68
C LEU A 472 2.69 -47.06 -16.04
N THR A 473 3.42 -48.17 -16.20
CA THR A 473 2.82 -49.50 -16.37
C THR A 473 3.28 -50.40 -15.22
N ALA A 474 2.34 -51.00 -14.48
CA ALA A 474 2.63 -51.94 -13.39
C ALA A 474 2.46 -53.37 -13.87
N ASN A 475 3.52 -54.18 -13.86
CA ASN A 475 3.50 -55.59 -14.25
C ASN A 475 3.66 -56.47 -13.01
N LEU A 476 2.84 -57.51 -12.89
CA LEU A 476 2.95 -58.48 -11.78
C LEU A 476 4.26 -59.28 -11.93
N LEU A 477 5.02 -59.45 -10.86
CA LEU A 477 6.18 -60.35 -10.84
C LEU A 477 5.70 -61.78 -11.13
N ALA A 478 5.97 -62.28 -12.32
CA ALA A 478 5.81 -63.70 -12.60
C ALA A 478 6.81 -64.46 -11.71
N LYS A 479 6.32 -65.33 -10.81
CA LYS A 479 7.15 -66.22 -10.00
C LYS A 479 8.08 -67.02 -10.95
N GLN A 480 9.39 -66.83 -10.82
CA GLN A 480 10.39 -67.73 -11.41
C GLN A 480 10.37 -69.09 -10.72
#